data_AF-A0AAF0ZGR3-F1
#
_entry.id   AF-A0AAF0ZGR3-F1
#
_cell.length_a   1.000
_cell.length_b   1.000
_cell.length_c   1.000
_cell.angle_alpha   90.00
_cell.angle_beta   90.00
_cell.angle_gamma   90.00
#
_symmetry.space_group_name_H-M   'P 1'
#
loop_
_entity.id
_entity.type
_entity.pdbx_description
1 polymer ?
#
loop_
_entity_poly.entity_id
_entity_poly.type
_entity_poly.pdbx_seq_one_letter_code
_entity_poly.pdbx_strand_id
1 'polypeptide(L)'
;MKRGITLCSRCFLCGETSETVNHLFLHCKYTHHLWRIFLSLKGISWTMPRKVAEALLCWEEAGVHAKDKGRWRVIPRAIWWAVWKERNSRRFESIENNVQKLN
;
A
#
# COMPACT_ATOMS: atom_id res chain seq x y z
N MET A 1 -32.73 -5.37 16.00
CA MET A 1 -32.23 -4.89 14.69
C MET A 1 -30.73 -4.60 14.81
N LYS A 2 -29.86 -5.40 14.17
CA LYS A 2 -28.41 -5.12 14.10
C LYS A 2 -28.18 -4.02 13.06
N ARG A 3 -27.86 -2.79 13.48
CA ARG A 3 -27.47 -1.71 12.56
C ARG A 3 -26.02 -1.95 12.10
N GLY A 4 -25.87 -2.69 11.01
CA GLY A 4 -24.58 -2.85 10.33
C GLY A 4 -24.21 -1.56 9.59
N ILE A 5 -23.55 -0.63 10.29
CA ILE A 5 -22.85 0.47 9.62
C ILE A 5 -21.53 -0.11 9.12
N THR A 6 -21.49 -0.55 7.86
CA THR A 6 -20.21 -0.81 7.19
C THR A 6 -19.62 0.55 6.84
N LEU A 7 -18.98 1.20 7.83
CA LEU A 7 -18.16 2.37 7.59
C LEU A 7 -16.98 1.89 6.75
N CYS A 8 -17.05 1.99 5.42
CA CYS A 8 -15.87 1.89 4.59
C CYS A 8 -14.93 3.01 5.06
N SER A 9 -13.97 2.67 5.93
CA SER A 9 -13.04 3.65 6.47
C SER A 9 -12.31 4.27 5.29
N ARG A 10 -12.30 5.60 5.22
CA ARG A 10 -11.41 6.30 4.30
C ARG A 10 -9.98 5.81 4.55
N CYS A 11 -9.16 5.74 3.50
CA CYS A 11 -7.78 5.29 3.61
C CYS A 11 -7.03 6.11 4.66
N PHE A 12 -6.42 5.44 5.65
CA PHE A 12 -5.71 6.11 6.74
C PHE A 12 -4.45 6.84 6.25
N LEU A 13 -4.00 6.57 5.02
CA LEU A 13 -2.91 7.32 4.39
C LEU A 13 -3.40 8.60 3.72
N CYS A 14 -4.30 8.52 2.73
CA CYS A 14 -4.72 9.71 1.95
C CYS A 14 -5.95 10.43 2.49
N GLY A 15 -6.84 9.76 3.20
CA GLY A 15 -8.11 10.33 3.68
C GLY A 15 -9.13 10.69 2.59
N GLU A 16 -8.86 10.36 1.32
CA GLU A 16 -9.64 10.82 0.15
C GLU A 16 -10.61 9.76 -0.37
N THR A 17 -10.18 8.50 -0.38
CA THR A 17 -10.92 7.37 -0.98
C THR A 17 -11.13 6.25 0.02
N SER A 18 -12.12 5.40 -0.23
CA SER A 18 -12.35 4.19 0.58
C SER A 18 -11.09 3.32 0.63
N GLU A 19 -10.75 2.84 1.83
CA GLU A 19 -9.63 1.91 1.99
C GLU A 19 -9.99 0.55 1.43
N THR A 20 -9.28 0.15 0.38
CA THR A 20 -9.27 -1.22 -0.14
C THR A 20 -7.83 -1.70 -0.21
N VAL A 21 -7.62 -3.01 -0.30
CA VAL A 21 -6.28 -3.59 -0.49
C VAL A 21 -5.60 -2.99 -1.73
N ASN A 22 -6.32 -2.89 -2.85
CA ASN A 22 -5.78 -2.31 -4.09
C ASN A 22 -5.47 -0.83 -3.94
N HIS A 23 -6.35 -0.07 -3.30
CA HIS A 23 -6.08 1.33 -3.05
C HIS A 23 -4.87 1.51 -2.14
N LEU A 24 -4.85 0.86 -0.97
CA LEU A 24 -3.78 1.01 0.02
C LEU A 24 -2.40 0.68 -0.56
N PHE A 25 -2.29 -0.42 -1.31
CA PHE A 25 -0.99 -0.95 -1.74
C PHE A 25 -0.55 -0.52 -3.15
N LEU A 26 -1.45 0.04 -3.96
CA LEU A 26 -1.14 0.48 -5.33
C LEU A 26 -1.54 1.94 -5.61
N HIS A 27 -2.79 2.31 -5.32
CA HIS A 27 -3.41 3.52 -5.87
C HIS A 27 -3.50 4.71 -4.91
N CYS A 28 -3.21 4.52 -3.62
CA CYS A 28 -3.11 5.61 -2.67
C CYS A 28 -2.01 6.54 -3.14
N LYS A 29 -2.27 7.86 -3.17
CA LYS A 29 -1.30 8.85 -3.69
C LYS A 29 0.10 8.71 -3.08
N TYR A 30 0.19 8.39 -1.78
CA TYR A 30 1.45 8.15 -1.08
C TYR A 30 2.12 6.84 -1.53
N THR A 31 1.36 5.75 -1.60
CA THR A 31 1.88 4.45 -2.06
C THR A 31 2.29 4.49 -3.53
N HIS A 32 1.47 5.11 -4.38
CA HIS A 32 1.78 5.31 -5.79
C HIS A 32 3.04 6.15 -5.98
N HIS A 33 3.23 7.20 -5.18
CA HIS A 33 4.46 7.99 -5.19
C HIS A 33 5.68 7.16 -4.76
N LEU A 34 5.56 6.34 -3.71
CA LEU A 34 6.62 5.44 -3.26
C LEU A 34 7.04 4.46 -4.36
N TRP A 35 6.08 3.85 -5.05
CA TRP A 35 6.34 3.02 -6.22
C TRP A 35 7.06 3.81 -7.32
N ARG A 36 6.59 5.01 -7.67
CA ARG A 36 7.23 5.85 -8.69
C ARG A 36 8.68 6.19 -8.37
N ILE A 37 8.98 6.53 -7.12
CA ILE A 37 10.36 6.77 -6.66
C ILE A 37 11.21 5.51 -6.89
N PHE A 38 10.75 4.36 -6.38
CA PHE A 38 11.48 3.11 -6.51
C PHE A 38 11.75 2.75 -7.99
N LEU A 39 10.71 2.79 -8.82
CA LEU A 39 10.76 2.45 -10.23
C LEU A 39 11.69 3.40 -11.00
N SER A 40 11.62 4.71 -10.71
CA SER A 40 12.50 5.72 -11.31
C SER A 40 13.96 5.49 -10.93
N LEU A 41 14.25 5.18 -9.65
CA LEU A 41 15.61 4.84 -9.19
C LEU A 41 16.17 3.57 -9.85
N LYS A 42 15.29 2.69 -10.33
CA LYS A 42 15.67 1.46 -11.05
C LYS A 42 15.60 1.59 -12.57
N GLY A 43 15.16 2.73 -13.11
CA GLY A 43 14.95 2.92 -14.54
C GLY A 43 13.89 1.98 -15.13
N ILE A 44 12.92 1.53 -14.32
CA ILE A 44 11.87 0.59 -14.75
C ILE A 44 10.68 1.39 -15.26
N SER A 45 10.32 1.20 -16.53
CA SER A 45 9.04 1.66 -17.07
C SER A 45 7.95 0.70 -16.59
N TRP A 46 6.95 1.23 -15.87
CA TRP A 46 5.93 0.41 -15.23
C TRP A 46 4.58 1.11 -15.24
N THR A 47 3.56 0.38 -15.68
CA THR A 47 2.16 0.79 -15.57
C THR A 47 1.52 0.03 -14.42
N MET A 48 0.99 0.75 -13.43
CA MET A 48 0.43 0.12 -12.24
C MET A 48 -0.84 -0.70 -12.57
N PRO A 49 -0.89 -2.01 -12.29
CA PRO A 49 -2.10 -2.80 -12.50
C PRO A 49 -3.23 -2.39 -11.56
N ARG A 50 -4.45 -2.83 -11.87
CA ARG A 50 -5.64 -2.49 -11.07
C ARG A 50 -5.66 -3.25 -9.75
N LYS A 51 -5.25 -4.52 -9.75
CA LYS A 51 -5.26 -5.39 -8.56
C LYS A 51 -3.86 -5.74 -8.06
N VAL A 52 -3.72 -5.93 -6.75
CA VAL A 52 -2.46 -6.38 -6.12
C VAL A 52 -1.99 -7.74 -6.67
N ALA A 53 -2.92 -8.66 -6.94
CA ALA A 53 -2.59 -9.95 -7.54
C ALA A 53 -2.01 -9.78 -8.96
N GLU A 54 -2.60 -8.91 -9.78
CA GLU A 54 -2.08 -8.58 -11.12
C GLU A 54 -0.68 -7.95 -11.01
N ALA A 55 -0.47 -7.05 -10.04
CA ALA A 55 0.83 -6.45 -9.79
C ALA A 55 1.90 -7.49 -9.40
N LEU A 56 1.58 -8.50 -8.60
CA LEU A 56 2.51 -9.60 -8.30
C LEU A 56 2.87 -10.42 -9.53
N LEU A 57 1.87 -10.75 -10.36
CA LEU A 57 2.07 -11.52 -11.59
C LEU A 57 2.97 -10.77 -12.57
N CYS A 58 2.62 -9.51 -12.88
CA CYS A 58 3.46 -8.67 -13.73
C CYS A 58 4.87 -8.48 -13.16
N TRP A 59 5.01 -8.44 -11.83
CA TRP A 59 6.30 -8.26 -11.19
C TRP A 59 7.17 -9.50 -11.36
N GLU A 60 6.61 -10.69 -11.17
CA GLU A 60 7.31 -11.95 -11.41
C GLU A 60 7.76 -12.07 -12.88
N GLU A 61 6.88 -11.72 -13.83
CA GLU A 61 7.19 -11.71 -15.26
C GLU A 61 8.32 -10.74 -15.61
N ALA A 62 8.27 -9.52 -15.09
CA ALA A 62 9.35 -8.53 -15.27
C ALA A 62 10.69 -8.98 -14.66
N GLY A 63 10.64 -9.90 -13.69
CA GLY A 63 11.81 -10.45 -13.00
C GLY A 63 12.46 -11.67 -13.64
N VAL A 64 11.95 -12.18 -14.77
CA VAL A 64 12.44 -13.43 -15.38
C VAL A 64 13.94 -13.39 -15.65
N HIS A 65 14.46 -12.23 -16.06
CA HIS A 65 15.88 -11.98 -16.36
C HIS A 65 16.64 -11.26 -15.24
N ALA A 66 16.05 -11.12 -14.05
CA ALA A 66 16.73 -10.48 -12.93
C ALA A 66 17.96 -11.29 -12.50
N LYS A 67 19.10 -10.62 -12.34
CA LYS A 67 20.36 -11.23 -11.85
C LYS A 67 20.19 -11.90 -10.48
N ASP A 68 19.33 -11.32 -9.63
CA ASP A 68 19.00 -11.85 -8.31
C ASP A 68 17.47 -11.88 -8.15
N LYS A 69 16.88 -13.05 -8.38
CA LYS A 69 15.43 -13.28 -8.25
C LYS A 69 14.94 -13.13 -6.80
N GLY A 70 15.79 -13.43 -5.82
CA GLY A 70 15.46 -13.30 -4.40
C GLY A 70 15.22 -11.84 -4.03
N ARG A 71 16.20 -10.98 -4.34
CA ARG A 71 16.08 -9.52 -4.15
C ARG A 71 14.94 -8.93 -4.96
N TRP A 72 14.75 -9.40 -6.19
CA TRP A 72 13.64 -8.96 -7.04
C TRP A 72 12.28 -9.21 -6.38
N ARG A 73 12.04 -10.42 -5.90
CA ARG A 73 10.75 -10.79 -5.28
C ARG A 73 10.52 -10.10 -3.93
N VAL A 74 11.56 -9.69 -3.22
CA VAL A 74 11.43 -9.00 -1.93
C VAL A 74 10.96 -7.56 -2.07
N ILE A 75 11.19 -6.90 -3.20
CA ILE A 75 10.87 -5.47 -3.39
C ILE A 75 9.38 -5.15 -3.11
N PRO A 76 8.39 -5.80 -3.75
CA PRO A 76 6.97 -5.50 -3.47
C PRO A 76 6.62 -5.74 -2.00
N ARG A 77 7.17 -6.80 -1.40
CA ARG A 77 6.96 -7.13 0.01
C ARG A 77 7.51 -6.03 0.94
N ALA A 78 8.69 -5.52 0.66
CA ALA A 78 9.29 -4.44 1.45
C ALA A 78 8.49 -3.14 1.34
N ILE A 79 8.06 -2.76 0.14
CA ILE A 79 7.22 -1.57 -0.10
C ILE A 79 5.89 -1.71 0.64
N TRP A 80 5.18 -2.83 0.46
CA TRP A 80 3.90 -3.04 1.13
C TRP A 80 4.02 -3.15 2.63
N TRP A 81 5.10 -3.74 3.14
CA TRP A 81 5.37 -3.75 4.57
C TRP A 81 5.53 -2.35 5.13
N ALA A 82 6.30 -1.48 4.45
CA ALA A 82 6.46 -0.08 4.86
C ALA A 82 5.11 0.67 4.85
N VAL A 83 4.33 0.52 3.78
CA VAL A 83 2.98 1.10 3.63
C VAL A 83 2.05 0.62 4.75
N TRP A 84 2.05 -0.68 5.04
CA TRP A 84 1.21 -1.27 6.08
C TRP A 84 1.58 -0.75 7.48
N LYS A 85 2.88 -0.66 7.77
CA LYS A 85 3.37 -0.11 9.04
C LYS A 85 2.92 1.34 9.23
N GLU A 86 3.15 2.19 8.23
CA GLU A 86 2.73 3.60 8.26
C GLU A 86 1.21 3.74 8.45
N ARG A 87 0.43 2.98 7.68
CA ARG A 87 -1.03 2.97 7.77
C ARG A 87 -1.50 2.59 9.16
N ASN A 88 -0.87 1.59 9.78
CA ASN A 88 -1.21 1.13 11.12
C ASN A 88 -0.83 2.16 12.18
N SER A 89 0.36 2.75 12.11
CA SER A 89 0.75 3.84 13.01
C SER A 89 -0.30 4.95 13.00
N ARG A 90 -0.72 5.46 11.83
CA ARG A 90 -1.78 6.48 11.74
C ARG A 90 -3.13 6.03 12.33
N ARG A 91 -3.51 4.77 12.12
CA ARG A 91 -4.75 4.22 12.67
C ARG A 91 -4.70 4.13 14.20
N PHE A 92 -3.59 3.68 14.78
CA PHE A 92 -3.51 3.42 16.21
C PHE A 92 -3.06 4.64 17.02
N GLU A 93 -2.19 5.50 16.49
CA GLU A 93 -1.85 6.79 17.11
C GLU A 93 -3.06 7.75 17.15
N SER A 94 -3.92 7.75 16.13
CA SER A 94 -5.15 8.56 16.17
C SER A 94 -6.19 8.04 17.16
N ILE A 95 -6.20 6.74 17.46
CA ILE A 95 -7.07 6.14 18.48
C ILE A 95 -6.55 6.49 19.88
N GLU A 96 -5.24 6.35 20.14
CA GLU A 96 -4.64 6.70 21.42
C GLU A 96 -4.83 8.19 21.76
N ASN A 97 -4.63 9.08 20.77
CA ASN A 97 -4.85 10.52 20.95
C ASN A 97 -6.33 10.89 21.23
N ASN A 98 -7.30 10.11 20.74
CA ASN A 98 -8.72 10.33 21.04
C ASN A 98 -9.10 9.83 22.44
N VAL A 99 -8.52 8.71 22.90
CA VAL A 99 -8.76 8.19 24.25
C VAL A 99 -8.17 9.12 25.31
N GLN A 100 -6.98 9.67 25.07
CA GLN A 100 -6.34 10.59 26.03
C GLN A 100 -7.06 11.94 26.15
N LYS A 101 -7.73 12.42 25.09
CA LYS A 101 -8.49 13.69 25.10
C LYS A 101 -9.84 13.62 25.83
N LEU A 102 -10.27 12.43 26.22
CA LEU A 102 -11.53 12.21 26.95
C LEU A 102 -11.33 12.14 28.47
N ASN A 103 -10.10 12.34 28.96
CA ASN A 103 -9.75 12.34 30.39
C ASN A 103 -9.44 13.75 30.89
#